data_AF-A0A812ZET1-F1
#
_entry.id   AF-A0A812ZET1-F1
#
_cell.length_a   1.000
_cell.length_b   1.000
_cell.length_c   1.000
_cell.angle_alpha   90.00
_cell.angle_beta   90.00
_cell.angle_gamma   90.00
#
_symmetry.space_group_name_H-M   'P 1'
#
loop_
_entity.id
_entity.type
_entity.pdbx_description
1 polymer ?
#
loop_
_entity_poly.entity_id
_entity_poly.type
_entity_poly.pdbx_seq_one_letter_code
_entity_poly.pdbx_strand_id
1 'polypeptide(L)'
;MAVAVATLPGDGGDFDLDQLIHKLKRDGDIVPEILPERVLKLACQQLKNILIEESNVQPVQLPVVICGDIHGQYFDLLELFNIGGQIPEKNYIFMGDFVDRGYNSVETFELLMLLKLRYPASITLLRGNHESRQITQVYGFYDECLRKYGNANPWKYCTEVFDYLTLSAIVENSIFCVHGGLSPDVKILDQIRTINRVQEIPHEGAFGDLVWSDPEDIEAWAVSPRGAGWLFGERPTQHFNRLNGLDLIARAHQLVQDMEGDSQEALRPFIEAEREFVQRQSAGDHDGAVQCLEAVLRAEQATVQQMPDTMLSTLFERLAIGYNTLGMKHLKDNNTEVSCKFFEKAEALTDPANLHMNAESRLVLRAVTYNNMGCFYKSFGKLHTALQYLKKAQRIEEQSRGRCQNPAGTHLNLCALLSQMGKHQEALQHADKALKKLEAAQKQSQPPEGGSLPPVAGSTNSESLICVAYFNMGAEYEHLKKPAEALWHYQRAHDSCLQELGEEHPLSQQISACVEQLKERSTT
;
A
#
# COMPACT_ATOMS: atom_id res chain seq x y z
N MET A 1 -22.28 17.19 -36.74
CA MET A 1 -21.07 16.66 -37.40
C MET A 1 -20.73 15.36 -36.72
N ALA A 2 -20.58 14.27 -37.48
CA ALA A 2 -20.35 12.94 -36.94
C ALA A 2 -18.97 12.89 -36.26
N VAL A 3 -18.96 12.65 -34.95
CA VAL A 3 -17.73 12.36 -34.20
C VAL A 3 -17.34 10.93 -34.55
N ALA A 4 -16.19 10.77 -35.19
CA ALA A 4 -15.62 9.47 -35.49
C ALA A 4 -15.25 8.78 -34.17
N VAL A 5 -15.97 7.72 -33.82
CA VAL A 5 -15.52 6.75 -32.81
C VAL A 5 -14.35 6.02 -33.45
N ALA A 6 -13.13 6.22 -32.93
CA ALA A 6 -11.97 5.47 -33.36
C ALA A 6 -12.15 3.99 -32.96
N THR A 7 -12.68 3.17 -33.85
CA THR A 7 -12.50 1.73 -33.81
C THR A 7 -11.15 1.42 -34.46
N LEU A 8 -10.14 1.15 -33.64
CA LEU A 8 -8.87 0.61 -34.12
C LEU A 8 -9.09 -0.82 -34.65
N PRO A 9 -8.40 -1.24 -35.73
CA PRO A 9 -8.61 -2.55 -36.33
C PRO A 9 -8.07 -3.66 -35.40
N GLY A 10 -8.84 -4.73 -35.29
CA GLY A 10 -8.58 -5.83 -34.37
C GLY A 10 -7.37 -6.68 -34.72
N ASP A 11 -6.65 -7.09 -33.67
CA ASP A 11 -6.39 -8.49 -33.36
C ASP A 11 -6.02 -8.63 -31.86
N GLY A 12 -6.78 -9.44 -31.09
CA GLY A 12 -6.34 -9.94 -29.78
C GLY A 12 -6.96 -9.35 -28.49
N GLY A 13 -8.24 -9.64 -28.21
CA GLY A 13 -8.79 -9.66 -26.83
C GLY A 13 -9.56 -8.41 -26.42
N ASP A 14 -10.71 -8.17 -27.04
CA ASP A 14 -11.62 -7.09 -26.67
C ASP A 14 -12.29 -7.44 -25.32
N PHE A 15 -12.02 -6.66 -24.27
CA PHE A 15 -12.74 -6.71 -23.01
C PHE A 15 -13.59 -5.46 -22.87
N ASP A 16 -14.83 -5.64 -22.40
CA ASP A 16 -15.80 -4.57 -22.25
C ASP A 16 -15.32 -3.55 -21.19
N LEU A 17 -14.81 -2.41 -21.66
CA LEU A 17 -14.30 -1.33 -20.82
C LEU A 17 -15.37 -0.81 -19.85
N ASP A 18 -16.62 -0.73 -20.27
CA ASP A 18 -17.72 -0.25 -19.43
C ASP A 18 -17.97 -1.25 -18.30
N GLN A 19 -17.91 -2.56 -18.59
CA GLN A 19 -17.97 -3.60 -17.57
C GLN A 19 -16.81 -3.54 -16.58
N LEU A 20 -15.57 -3.33 -17.06
CA LEU A 20 -14.39 -3.24 -16.19
C LEU A 20 -14.42 -2.00 -15.30
N ILE A 21 -14.81 -0.85 -15.85
CA ILE A 21 -15.01 0.39 -15.10
C ILE A 21 -16.09 0.18 -14.02
N HIS A 22 -17.21 -0.46 -14.38
CA HIS A 22 -18.26 -0.77 -13.41
C HIS A 22 -17.82 -1.73 -12.30
N LYS A 23 -16.94 -2.70 -12.60
CA LYS A 23 -16.40 -3.62 -11.59
C LYS A 23 -15.50 -2.91 -10.59
N LEU A 24 -14.68 -1.97 -11.06
CA LEU A 24 -13.83 -1.15 -10.19
C LEU A 24 -14.69 -0.16 -9.39
N LYS A 25 -15.61 0.56 -10.03
CA LYS A 25 -16.46 1.59 -9.41
C LYS A 25 -17.63 1.08 -8.56
N ARG A 26 -17.78 -0.24 -8.37
CA ARG A 26 -19.04 -0.83 -7.90
C ARG A 26 -19.46 -0.29 -6.52
N ASP A 27 -20.64 0.34 -6.45
CA ASP A 27 -21.19 0.96 -5.23
C ASP A 27 -21.41 -0.06 -4.08
N GLY A 28 -20.94 0.30 -2.88
CA GLY A 28 -21.17 -0.41 -1.61
C GLY A 28 -19.90 -0.84 -0.87
N ASP A 29 -20.05 -1.42 0.33
CA ASP A 29 -19.01 -1.94 1.25
C ASP A 29 -18.17 -3.12 0.69
N ILE A 30 -17.90 -3.17 -0.62
CA ILE A 30 -17.20 -4.26 -1.31
C ILE A 30 -15.90 -3.71 -1.90
N VAL A 31 -14.81 -4.44 -1.62
CA VAL A 31 -13.47 -4.15 -2.14
C VAL A 31 -13.52 -4.05 -3.69
N PRO A 32 -12.96 -3.00 -4.30
CA PRO A 32 -12.83 -2.89 -5.76
C PRO A 32 -12.14 -4.13 -6.34
N GLU A 33 -12.72 -4.71 -7.39
CA GLU A 33 -12.16 -5.89 -8.07
C GLU A 33 -11.07 -5.43 -9.05
N ILE A 34 -9.80 -5.58 -8.67
CA ILE A 34 -8.64 -5.29 -9.54
C ILE A 34 -8.69 -6.09 -10.83
N LEU A 35 -8.10 -5.57 -11.90
CA LEU A 35 -8.08 -6.28 -13.18
C LEU A 35 -7.20 -7.54 -13.07
N PRO A 36 -7.62 -8.68 -13.65
CA PRO A 36 -6.74 -9.82 -13.80
C PRO A 36 -5.46 -9.44 -14.56
N GLU A 37 -4.30 -9.99 -14.18
CA GLU A 37 -2.98 -9.60 -14.75
C GLU A 37 -2.97 -9.57 -16.29
N ARG A 38 -3.61 -10.56 -16.93
CA ARG A 38 -3.74 -10.61 -18.40
C ARG A 38 -4.48 -9.40 -18.97
N VAL A 39 -5.55 -8.97 -18.32
CA VAL A 39 -6.37 -7.81 -18.74
C VAL A 39 -5.58 -6.53 -18.50
N LEU A 40 -4.95 -6.40 -17.33
CA LEU A 40 -4.06 -5.26 -17.02
C LEU A 40 -2.98 -5.10 -18.09
N LYS A 41 -2.26 -6.18 -18.43
CA LYS A 41 -1.22 -6.16 -19.47
C LYS A 41 -1.73 -5.65 -20.82
N LEU A 42 -2.89 -6.14 -21.25
CA LEU A 42 -3.50 -5.72 -22.52
C LEU A 42 -3.95 -4.25 -22.47
N ALA A 43 -4.56 -3.82 -21.36
CA ALA A 43 -4.97 -2.45 -21.14
C ALA A 43 -3.76 -1.49 -21.15
N CYS A 44 -2.65 -1.86 -20.50
CA CYS A 44 -1.40 -1.11 -20.56
C CYS A 44 -0.87 -1.00 -22.00
N GLN A 45 -0.93 -2.06 -22.79
CA GLN A 45 -0.50 -2.04 -24.20
C GLN A 45 -1.37 -1.12 -25.05
N GLN A 46 -2.69 -1.19 -24.89
CA GLN A 46 -3.62 -0.29 -25.58
C GLN A 46 -3.42 1.17 -25.17
N LEU A 47 -3.18 1.42 -23.87
CA LEU A 47 -2.98 2.78 -23.37
C LEU A 47 -1.68 3.38 -23.94
N LYS A 48 -0.59 2.61 -24.04
CA LYS A 48 0.64 3.08 -24.71
C LYS A 48 0.40 3.51 -26.16
N ASN A 49 -0.47 2.83 -26.90
CA ASN A 49 -0.81 3.19 -28.28
C ASN A 49 -1.57 4.53 -28.37
N ILE A 50 -2.36 4.89 -27.35
CA ILE A 50 -3.01 6.20 -27.28
C ILE A 50 -1.98 7.27 -26.88
N LEU A 51 -1.24 7.01 -25.80
CA LEU A 51 -0.33 7.99 -25.22
C LEU A 51 0.85 8.33 -26.13
N ILE A 52 1.30 7.43 -27.02
CA ILE A 52 2.41 7.74 -27.95
C ILE A 52 2.04 8.82 -28.98
N GLU A 53 0.76 8.90 -29.37
CA GLU A 53 0.25 9.90 -30.31
C GLU A 53 0.05 11.28 -29.65
N GLU A 54 0.14 11.34 -28.32
CA GLU A 54 -0.06 12.56 -27.55
C GLU A 54 1.21 13.43 -27.49
N SER A 55 1.08 14.71 -27.81
CA SER A 55 2.05 15.77 -27.52
C SER A 55 2.39 15.86 -26.02
N ASN A 56 3.63 16.25 -25.66
CA ASN A 56 3.99 16.54 -24.27
C ASN A 56 3.23 17.74 -23.67
N VAL A 57 2.68 18.61 -24.53
CA VAL A 57 1.80 19.71 -24.14
C VAL A 57 0.44 19.43 -24.76
N GLN A 58 -0.49 18.86 -23.98
CA GLN A 58 -1.81 18.48 -24.43
C GLN A 58 -2.78 19.67 -24.42
N PRO A 59 -3.42 20.01 -25.55
CA PRO A 59 -4.48 21.01 -25.56
C PRO A 59 -5.77 20.42 -24.96
N VAL A 60 -6.38 21.14 -24.02
CA VAL A 60 -7.63 20.73 -23.35
C VAL A 60 -8.65 21.86 -23.42
N GLN A 61 -9.90 21.51 -23.75
CA GLN A 61 -11.00 22.47 -23.89
C GLN A 61 -11.81 22.59 -22.60
N LEU A 62 -12.49 23.72 -22.40
CA LEU A 62 -13.49 23.87 -21.35
C LEU A 62 -14.79 23.12 -21.68
N PRO A 63 -15.57 22.69 -20.67
CA PRO A 63 -15.27 22.74 -19.23
C PRO A 63 -14.27 21.64 -18.80
N VAL A 64 -13.33 21.99 -17.92
CA VAL A 64 -12.32 21.05 -17.40
C VAL A 64 -12.25 21.09 -15.86
N VAL A 65 -12.02 19.93 -15.25
CA VAL A 65 -11.66 19.78 -13.84
C VAL A 65 -10.17 19.41 -13.78
N ILE A 66 -9.37 20.20 -13.06
CA ILE A 66 -7.94 19.97 -12.88
C ILE A 66 -7.74 19.35 -11.49
N CYS A 67 -7.10 18.17 -11.46
CA CYS A 67 -6.91 17.35 -10.27
C CYS A 67 -5.40 17.23 -9.97
N GLY A 68 -5.02 17.45 -8.71
CA GLY A 68 -3.65 17.26 -8.23
C GLY A 68 -3.35 15.81 -7.83
N ASP A 69 -2.45 15.65 -6.87
CA ASP A 69 -1.97 14.35 -6.37
C ASP A 69 -3.12 13.50 -5.82
N ILE A 70 -3.08 12.19 -6.12
CA ILE A 70 -4.09 11.21 -5.65
C ILE A 70 -3.47 10.17 -4.71
N HIS A 71 -2.22 9.77 -4.94
CA HIS A 71 -1.44 8.90 -4.05
C HIS A 71 -2.19 7.66 -3.54
N GLY A 72 -2.82 6.91 -4.44
CA GLY A 72 -3.51 5.67 -4.09
C GLY A 72 -4.72 5.85 -3.17
N GLN A 73 -5.25 7.06 -3.03
CA GLN A 73 -6.50 7.36 -2.30
C GLN A 73 -7.73 7.09 -3.18
N TYR A 74 -7.96 5.81 -3.48
CA TYR A 74 -8.98 5.37 -4.44
C TYR A 74 -10.40 5.86 -4.13
N PHE A 75 -10.81 5.83 -2.87
CA PHE A 75 -12.16 6.26 -2.48
C PHE A 75 -12.34 7.78 -2.64
N ASP A 76 -11.30 8.56 -2.37
CA ASP A 76 -11.32 10.01 -2.60
C ASP A 76 -11.35 10.32 -4.10
N LEU A 77 -10.71 9.50 -4.95
CA LEU A 77 -10.83 9.60 -6.41
C LEU A 77 -12.27 9.35 -6.88
N LEU A 78 -13.00 8.40 -6.29
CA LEU A 78 -14.41 8.19 -6.62
C LEU A 78 -15.25 9.42 -6.23
N GLU A 79 -15.01 9.96 -5.04
CA GLU A 79 -15.71 11.17 -4.59
C GLU A 79 -15.36 12.40 -5.43
N LEU A 80 -14.12 12.51 -5.91
CA LEU A 80 -13.70 13.53 -6.85
C LEU A 80 -14.56 13.49 -8.12
N PHE A 81 -14.87 12.32 -8.66
CA PHE A 81 -15.76 12.21 -9.81
C PHE A 81 -17.22 12.53 -9.47
N ASN A 82 -17.68 12.19 -8.26
CA ASN A 82 -19.03 12.53 -7.80
C ASN A 82 -19.23 14.06 -7.73
N ILE A 83 -18.24 14.79 -7.20
CA ILE A 83 -18.27 16.25 -7.07
C ILE A 83 -17.95 16.93 -8.41
N GLY A 84 -16.92 16.46 -9.10
CA GLY A 84 -16.40 17.03 -10.33
C GLY A 84 -17.39 16.97 -11.48
N GLY A 85 -18.26 15.95 -11.49
CA GLY A 85 -19.29 15.73 -12.52
C GLY A 85 -18.93 14.60 -13.49
N GLN A 86 -19.90 14.18 -14.29
CA GLN A 86 -19.78 12.99 -15.14
C GLN A 86 -18.91 13.22 -16.39
N ILE A 87 -18.30 12.13 -16.85
CA ILE A 87 -17.58 12.03 -18.12
C ILE A 87 -18.56 11.41 -19.13
N PRO A 88 -18.69 11.91 -20.37
CA PRO A 88 -17.79 12.84 -21.05
C PRO A 88 -18.22 14.32 -21.05
N GLU A 89 -19.21 14.73 -20.25
CA GLU A 89 -19.69 16.12 -20.24
C GLU A 89 -18.64 17.13 -19.77
N LYS A 90 -17.68 16.68 -18.96
CA LYS A 90 -16.52 17.46 -18.50
C LYS A 90 -15.22 16.76 -18.85
N ASN A 91 -14.22 17.57 -19.19
CA ASN A 91 -12.85 17.11 -19.33
C ASN A 91 -12.16 17.05 -17.96
N TYR A 92 -11.17 16.19 -17.84
CA TYR A 92 -10.36 16.04 -16.63
C TYR A 92 -8.88 16.06 -16.98
N ILE A 93 -8.10 16.80 -16.19
CA ILE A 93 -6.65 16.75 -16.19
C ILE A 93 -6.22 16.20 -14.83
N PHE A 94 -5.50 15.09 -14.82
CA PHE A 94 -4.86 14.57 -13.61
C PHE A 94 -3.36 14.87 -13.69
N MET A 95 -2.86 15.67 -12.76
CA MET A 95 -1.51 16.25 -12.81
C MET A 95 -0.42 15.33 -12.25
N GLY A 96 -0.56 14.00 -12.38
CA GLY A 96 0.41 13.03 -11.88
C GLY A 96 0.22 12.60 -10.43
N ASP A 97 1.15 11.83 -9.91
CA ASP A 97 1.19 11.29 -8.55
C ASP A 97 -0.08 10.48 -8.22
N PHE A 98 -0.36 9.49 -9.06
CA PHE A 98 -1.50 8.58 -8.93
C PHE A 98 -1.24 7.50 -7.88
N VAL A 99 0.02 7.09 -7.74
CA VAL A 99 0.46 5.93 -6.97
C VAL A 99 1.32 6.32 -5.77
N ASP A 100 1.70 5.31 -4.98
CA ASP A 100 2.47 5.41 -3.73
C ASP A 100 1.74 6.11 -2.57
N ARG A 101 2.28 5.98 -1.36
CA ARG A 101 1.77 6.50 -0.07
C ARG A 101 0.45 5.88 0.40
N GLY A 102 -0.56 5.81 -0.46
CA GLY A 102 -1.85 5.17 -0.19
C GLY A 102 -1.82 3.65 -0.42
N TYR A 103 -2.90 2.98 -0.01
CA TYR A 103 -3.00 1.50 -0.04
C TYR A 103 -3.71 0.93 -1.28
N ASN A 104 -4.29 1.81 -2.11
CA ASN A 104 -5.10 1.46 -3.28
C ASN A 104 -4.57 2.10 -4.57
N SER A 105 -3.25 2.19 -4.73
CA SER A 105 -2.60 2.72 -5.93
C SER A 105 -2.92 1.91 -7.19
N VAL A 106 -3.04 0.58 -7.06
CA VAL A 106 -3.44 -0.31 -8.17
C VAL A 106 -4.81 0.09 -8.69
N GLU A 107 -5.80 0.18 -7.82
CA GLU A 107 -7.18 0.52 -8.20
C GLU A 107 -7.28 1.94 -8.76
N THR A 108 -6.58 2.89 -8.14
CA THR A 108 -6.49 4.28 -8.61
C THR A 108 -5.96 4.32 -10.04
N PHE A 109 -4.82 3.69 -10.31
CA PHE A 109 -4.21 3.74 -11.62
C PHE A 109 -5.00 2.92 -12.67
N GLU A 110 -5.53 1.76 -12.29
CA GLU A 110 -6.39 0.95 -13.18
C GLU A 110 -7.63 1.72 -13.61
N LEU A 111 -8.29 2.41 -12.68
CA LEU A 111 -9.47 3.21 -12.99
C LEU A 111 -9.12 4.36 -13.95
N LEU A 112 -8.05 5.12 -13.68
CA LEU A 112 -7.61 6.21 -14.54
C LEU A 112 -7.22 5.71 -15.94
N MET A 113 -6.53 4.57 -16.03
CA MET A 113 -6.18 3.92 -17.29
C MET A 113 -7.43 3.54 -18.10
N LEU A 114 -8.40 2.88 -17.48
CA LEU A 114 -9.63 2.47 -18.18
C LEU A 114 -10.46 3.67 -18.62
N LEU A 115 -10.55 4.71 -17.79
CA LEU A 115 -11.22 5.96 -18.16
C LEU A 115 -10.51 6.65 -19.34
N LYS A 116 -9.17 6.64 -19.38
CA LYS A 116 -8.40 7.16 -20.51
C LYS A 116 -8.61 6.33 -21.78
N LEU A 117 -8.64 5.00 -21.68
CA LEU A 117 -8.96 4.11 -22.80
C LEU A 117 -10.37 4.37 -23.35
N ARG A 118 -11.34 4.59 -22.45
CA ARG A 118 -12.75 4.76 -22.79
C ARG A 118 -13.10 6.15 -23.31
N TYR A 119 -12.42 7.18 -22.80
CA TYR A 119 -12.66 8.59 -23.08
C TYR A 119 -11.35 9.33 -23.37
N PRO A 120 -10.60 8.95 -24.42
CA PRO A 120 -9.26 9.47 -24.67
C PRO A 120 -9.20 10.98 -24.89
N ALA A 121 -10.28 11.58 -25.40
CA ALA A 121 -10.38 13.02 -25.61
C ALA A 121 -10.75 13.82 -24.34
N SER A 122 -11.34 13.16 -23.33
CA SER A 122 -11.86 13.83 -22.12
C SER A 122 -10.98 13.63 -20.90
N ILE A 123 -10.13 12.59 -20.87
CA ILE A 123 -9.20 12.32 -19.78
C ILE A 123 -7.78 12.64 -20.24
N THR A 124 -7.09 13.53 -19.53
CA THR A 124 -5.68 13.83 -19.76
C THR A 124 -4.88 13.41 -18.53
N LEU A 125 -3.87 12.56 -18.73
CA LEU A 125 -2.99 12.06 -17.66
C LEU A 125 -1.59 12.65 -17.85
N LEU A 126 -1.17 13.46 -16.89
CA LEU A 126 0.19 14.00 -16.82
C LEU A 126 1.07 13.09 -15.98
N ARG A 127 2.38 13.12 -16.22
CA ARG A 127 3.37 12.37 -15.44
C ARG A 127 3.75 13.15 -14.19
N GLY A 128 3.61 12.54 -13.02
CA GLY A 128 4.16 13.03 -11.76
C GLY A 128 5.54 12.43 -11.48
N ASN A 129 6.17 12.86 -10.38
CA ASN A 129 7.47 12.32 -10.00
C ASN A 129 7.36 10.88 -9.43
N HIS A 130 6.20 10.50 -8.90
CA HIS A 130 5.92 9.14 -8.46
C HIS A 130 5.68 8.16 -9.60
N GLU A 131 5.37 8.60 -10.82
CA GLU A 131 5.31 7.72 -12.01
C GLU A 131 6.71 7.38 -12.57
N SER A 132 7.57 6.86 -11.69
CA SER A 132 8.96 6.50 -11.94
C SER A 132 9.33 5.19 -11.24
N ARG A 133 10.28 4.44 -11.80
CA ARG A 133 10.69 3.14 -11.23
C ARG A 133 11.39 3.31 -9.90
N GLN A 134 12.19 4.37 -9.77
CA GLN A 134 12.98 4.63 -8.56
C GLN A 134 12.10 4.96 -7.35
N ILE A 135 11.05 5.77 -7.54
CA ILE A 135 10.18 6.21 -6.45
C ILE A 135 9.20 5.08 -6.07
N THR A 136 8.58 4.42 -7.04
CA THR A 136 7.60 3.35 -6.78
C THR A 136 8.16 2.13 -6.06
N GLN A 137 9.48 1.88 -6.17
CA GLN A 137 10.18 0.84 -5.41
C GLN A 137 10.32 1.17 -3.92
N VAL A 138 10.29 2.44 -3.56
CA VAL A 138 10.55 2.91 -2.19
C VAL A 138 9.27 3.28 -1.47
N TYR A 139 8.28 3.82 -2.18
CA TYR A 139 7.11 4.48 -1.56
C TYR A 139 5.78 3.70 -1.65
N GLY A 140 5.83 2.45 -2.10
CA GLY A 140 4.80 1.45 -1.80
C GLY A 140 4.13 0.79 -3.01
N PHE A 141 4.15 1.39 -4.20
CA PHE A 141 3.44 0.82 -5.36
C PHE A 141 4.02 -0.52 -5.82
N TYR A 142 5.35 -0.68 -5.80
CA TYR A 142 6.00 -1.96 -6.09
C TYR A 142 5.52 -3.07 -5.15
N ASP A 143 5.55 -2.81 -3.84
CA ASP A 143 5.12 -3.76 -2.81
C ASP A 143 3.61 -4.03 -2.89
N GLU A 144 2.82 -3.02 -3.25
CA GLU A 144 1.40 -3.15 -3.48
C GLU A 144 1.09 -4.09 -4.65
N CYS A 145 1.75 -3.93 -5.80
CA CYS A 145 1.61 -4.84 -6.93
C CYS A 145 2.01 -6.27 -6.56
N LEU A 146 3.15 -6.45 -5.87
CA LEU A 146 3.62 -7.76 -5.42
C LEU A 146 2.60 -8.42 -4.48
N ARG A 147 2.05 -7.65 -3.55
CA ARG A 147 1.04 -8.13 -2.59
C ARG A 147 -0.29 -8.48 -3.25
N LYS A 148 -0.77 -7.68 -4.20
CA LYS A 148 -2.10 -7.86 -4.83
C LYS A 148 -2.12 -8.91 -5.94
N TYR A 149 -1.04 -9.02 -6.71
CA TYR A 149 -0.95 -9.96 -7.85
C TYR A 149 -0.03 -11.16 -7.60
N GLY A 150 0.69 -11.18 -6.48
CA GLY A 150 1.66 -12.23 -6.16
C GLY A 150 2.98 -12.14 -6.94
N ASN A 151 3.15 -11.16 -7.83
CA ASN A 151 4.37 -10.99 -8.63
C ASN A 151 4.57 -9.52 -9.08
N ALA A 152 5.78 -9.21 -9.57
CA ALA A 152 6.17 -7.85 -9.95
C ALA A 152 5.83 -7.46 -11.41
N ASN A 153 5.23 -8.34 -12.22
CA ASN A 153 4.93 -8.02 -13.61
C ASN A 153 3.92 -6.87 -13.77
N PRO A 154 2.82 -6.79 -13.00
CA PRO A 154 1.92 -5.62 -13.00
C PRO A 154 2.66 -4.29 -12.82
N TRP A 155 3.58 -4.21 -11.87
CA TRP A 155 4.41 -3.03 -11.67
C TRP A 155 5.26 -2.70 -12.91
N LYS A 156 5.83 -3.72 -13.57
CA LYS A 156 6.56 -3.51 -14.84
C LYS A 156 5.64 -2.99 -15.95
N TYR A 157 4.45 -3.56 -16.11
CA TYR A 157 3.49 -3.11 -17.12
C TYR A 157 3.06 -1.65 -16.88
N CYS A 158 2.77 -1.29 -15.63
CA CYS A 158 2.40 0.08 -15.26
C CYS A 158 3.56 1.06 -15.44
N THR A 159 4.77 0.72 -15.00
CA THR A 159 5.95 1.60 -15.18
C THR A 159 6.37 1.77 -16.64
N GLU A 160 6.14 0.77 -17.50
CA GLU A 160 6.25 0.98 -18.95
C GLU A 160 5.23 1.97 -19.50
N VAL A 161 4.01 2.02 -18.95
CA VAL A 161 3.00 3.03 -19.33
C VAL A 161 3.40 4.41 -18.83
N PHE A 162 3.96 4.50 -17.62
CA PHE A 162 4.40 5.76 -17.03
C PHE A 162 5.37 6.53 -17.94
N ASP A 163 6.24 5.81 -18.68
CA ASP A 163 7.15 6.41 -19.65
C ASP A 163 6.44 7.19 -20.78
N TYR A 164 5.19 6.87 -21.07
CA TYR A 164 4.42 7.48 -22.15
C TYR A 164 3.52 8.62 -21.68
N LEU A 165 3.35 8.80 -20.37
CA LEU A 165 2.51 9.88 -19.81
C LEU A 165 3.02 11.26 -20.24
N THR A 166 2.09 12.12 -20.62
CA THR A 166 2.40 13.47 -21.12
C THR A 166 2.97 14.35 -19.99
N LEU A 167 3.75 15.38 -20.32
CA LEU A 167 4.43 16.19 -19.30
C LEU A 167 3.58 17.36 -18.80
N SER A 168 2.68 17.87 -19.64
CA SER A 168 1.92 19.07 -19.36
C SER A 168 0.65 19.15 -20.21
N ALA A 169 -0.27 20.02 -19.79
CA ALA A 169 -1.45 20.39 -20.56
C ALA A 169 -1.60 21.90 -20.66
N ILE A 170 -2.38 22.36 -21.64
CA ILE A 170 -2.76 23.75 -21.80
C ILE A 170 -4.28 23.86 -21.98
N VAL A 171 -4.93 24.57 -21.08
CA VAL A 171 -6.39 24.80 -21.11
C VAL A 171 -6.67 26.13 -21.81
N GLU A 172 -7.47 26.09 -22.88
CA GLU A 172 -7.89 27.27 -23.67
C GLU A 172 -6.74 28.21 -24.05
N ASN A 173 -5.54 27.65 -24.26
CA ASN A 173 -4.30 28.39 -24.56
C ASN A 173 -3.88 29.42 -23.49
N SER A 174 -4.43 29.37 -22.27
CA SER A 174 -4.21 30.39 -21.22
C SER A 174 -3.69 29.80 -19.91
N ILE A 175 -4.12 28.60 -19.53
CA ILE A 175 -3.70 27.95 -18.26
C ILE A 175 -2.75 26.80 -18.57
N PHE A 176 -1.51 26.91 -18.12
CA PHE A 176 -0.50 25.85 -18.24
C PHE A 176 -0.56 24.92 -17.03
N CYS A 177 -0.76 23.62 -17.25
CA CYS A 177 -0.82 22.61 -16.20
C CYS A 177 0.43 21.72 -16.25
N VAL A 178 1.11 21.55 -15.13
CA VAL A 178 2.31 20.71 -14.99
C VAL A 178 2.36 20.10 -13.59
N HIS A 179 2.98 18.93 -13.41
CA HIS A 179 3.04 18.32 -12.08
C HIS A 179 3.85 19.17 -11.08
N GLY A 180 5.17 19.29 -11.30
CA GLY A 180 6.07 20.05 -10.43
C GLY A 180 6.00 21.54 -10.72
N GLY A 181 6.72 22.00 -11.73
CA GLY A 181 6.79 23.43 -12.02
C GLY A 181 7.66 23.79 -13.20
N LEU A 182 8.38 24.90 -13.10
CA LEU A 182 9.18 25.45 -14.19
C LEU A 182 10.62 24.89 -14.22
N SER A 183 11.28 25.04 -15.37
CA SER A 183 12.71 24.71 -15.56
C SER A 183 13.49 25.91 -16.09
N PRO A 184 14.73 26.16 -15.64
CA PRO A 184 15.62 27.16 -16.23
C PRO A 184 15.91 26.94 -17.72
N ASP A 185 15.85 25.67 -18.16
CA ASP A 185 16.14 25.25 -19.54
C ASP A 185 14.93 25.42 -20.49
N VAL A 186 13.74 25.67 -19.92
CA VAL A 186 12.47 25.78 -20.64
C VAL A 186 11.92 27.19 -20.51
N LYS A 187 11.95 27.94 -21.62
CA LYS A 187 11.43 29.31 -21.72
C LYS A 187 10.08 29.36 -22.45
N ILE A 188 9.88 28.45 -23.40
CA ILE A 188 8.66 28.38 -24.21
C ILE A 188 8.08 26.97 -24.26
N LEU A 189 6.76 26.87 -24.41
CA LEU A 189 6.02 25.60 -24.46
C LEU A 189 6.52 24.66 -25.58
N ASP A 190 6.97 25.22 -26.70
CA ASP A 190 7.53 24.43 -27.81
C ASP A 190 8.75 23.60 -27.40
N GLN A 191 9.56 24.08 -26.44
CA GLN A 191 10.69 23.29 -25.95
C GLN A 191 10.20 22.03 -25.21
N ILE A 192 9.11 22.13 -24.45
CA ILE A 192 8.49 20.98 -23.76
C ILE A 192 8.02 19.94 -24.79
N ARG A 193 7.44 20.37 -25.91
CA ARG A 193 6.99 19.48 -27.00
C ARG A 193 8.12 18.64 -27.60
N THR A 194 9.36 19.11 -27.53
CA THR A 194 10.54 18.41 -28.08
C THR A 194 11.22 17.44 -27.11
N ILE A 195 10.83 17.43 -25.83
CA ILE A 195 11.43 16.55 -24.82
C ILE A 195 11.12 15.08 -25.16
N ASN A 196 12.15 14.23 -25.18
CA ASN A 196 11.92 12.79 -25.24
C ASN A 196 11.42 12.31 -23.86
N ARG A 197 10.12 12.05 -23.73
CA ARG A 197 9.52 11.60 -22.45
C ARG A 197 9.59 10.09 -22.23
N VAL A 198 9.77 9.29 -23.29
CA VAL A 198 9.70 7.81 -23.25
C VAL A 198 11.01 7.23 -22.71
N GLN A 199 11.25 7.51 -21.43
CA GLN A 199 12.40 7.09 -20.65
C GLN A 199 12.08 7.26 -19.16
N GLU A 200 12.95 6.71 -18.31
CA GLU A 200 12.95 7.01 -16.88
C GLU A 200 13.20 8.52 -16.65
N ILE A 201 12.65 9.07 -15.57
CA ILE A 201 12.82 10.49 -15.23
C ILE A 201 14.31 10.76 -14.94
N PRO A 202 14.97 11.65 -15.71
CA PRO A 202 16.37 12.00 -15.48
C PRO A 202 16.55 12.76 -14.14
N HIS A 203 17.70 12.60 -13.51
CA HIS A 203 18.06 13.34 -12.29
C HIS A 203 18.28 14.84 -12.52
N GLU A 204 18.54 15.26 -13.76
CA GLU A 204 18.81 16.65 -14.14
C GLU A 204 18.21 17.02 -15.50
N GLY A 205 18.03 18.32 -15.71
CA GLY A 205 17.55 18.91 -16.96
C GLY A 205 16.03 19.07 -17.04
N ALA A 206 15.58 19.68 -18.14
CA ALA A 206 14.19 20.12 -18.35
C ALA A 206 13.12 19.09 -17.98
N PHE A 207 13.29 17.81 -18.29
CA PHE A 207 12.30 16.79 -17.96
C PHE A 207 12.20 16.58 -16.44
N GLY A 208 13.32 16.35 -15.76
CA GLY A 208 13.33 16.20 -14.30
C GLY A 208 12.79 17.44 -13.59
N ASP A 209 13.17 18.63 -14.06
CA ASP A 209 12.70 19.89 -13.48
C ASP A 209 11.17 20.06 -13.55
N LEU A 210 10.54 19.72 -14.68
CA LEU A 210 9.08 19.88 -14.85
C LEU A 210 8.28 19.07 -13.81
N VAL A 211 8.83 17.95 -13.32
CA VAL A 211 8.17 17.08 -12.34
C VAL A 211 8.69 17.27 -10.91
N TRP A 212 9.82 17.93 -10.68
CA TRP A 212 10.42 18.08 -9.34
C TRP A 212 10.53 19.52 -8.82
N SER A 213 10.40 20.53 -9.69
CA SER A 213 10.56 21.93 -9.27
C SER A 213 9.38 22.43 -8.43
N ASP A 214 9.68 23.31 -7.47
CA ASP A 214 8.70 23.92 -6.56
C ASP A 214 8.73 25.45 -6.64
N PRO A 215 7.59 26.14 -6.48
CA PRO A 215 7.58 27.57 -6.21
C PRO A 215 8.12 27.86 -4.79
N GLU A 216 8.75 29.02 -4.61
CA GLU A 216 9.20 29.54 -3.31
C GLU A 216 9.16 31.08 -3.30
N ASP A 217 9.07 31.69 -2.11
CA ASP A 217 9.13 33.15 -1.94
C ASP A 217 10.56 33.71 -2.13
N ILE A 218 11.05 33.59 -3.37
CA ILE A 218 12.33 34.11 -3.85
C ILE A 218 12.11 34.93 -5.12
N GLU A 219 13.09 35.78 -5.49
CA GLU A 219 12.97 36.57 -6.71
C GLU A 219 13.22 35.72 -7.98
N ALA A 220 14.23 34.84 -7.93
CA ALA A 220 14.77 34.15 -9.11
C ALA A 220 14.73 32.62 -8.98
N TRP A 221 15.82 31.93 -9.32
CA TRP A 221 15.97 30.48 -9.20
C TRP A 221 16.88 30.14 -8.01
N ALA A 222 16.60 29.04 -7.33
CA ALA A 222 17.51 28.45 -6.34
C ALA A 222 17.52 26.92 -6.44
N VAL A 223 18.57 26.30 -5.91
CA VAL A 223 18.71 24.83 -5.90
C VAL A 223 17.65 24.23 -4.98
N SER A 224 16.93 23.21 -5.45
CA SER A 224 15.92 22.53 -4.64
C SER A 224 16.55 21.69 -3.51
N PRO A 225 16.03 21.78 -2.27
CA PRO A 225 16.47 20.91 -1.18
C PRO A 225 16.04 19.44 -1.36
N ARG A 226 15.16 19.15 -2.34
CA ARG A 226 14.74 17.77 -2.67
C ARG A 226 15.84 16.92 -3.30
N GLY A 227 16.93 17.55 -3.77
CA GLY A 227 18.00 16.88 -4.50
C GLY A 227 17.70 16.65 -5.99
N ALA A 228 16.56 17.14 -6.48
CA ALA A 228 16.16 17.19 -7.89
C ALA A 228 15.27 18.42 -8.13
N GLY A 229 15.27 18.96 -9.36
CA GLY A 229 14.52 20.17 -9.72
C GLY A 229 15.07 21.47 -9.12
N TRP A 230 14.28 22.54 -9.25
CA TRP A 230 14.63 23.89 -8.81
C TRP A 230 13.54 24.52 -7.96
N LEU A 231 13.94 25.45 -7.09
CA LEU A 231 13.03 26.44 -6.54
C LEU A 231 12.91 27.61 -7.54
N PHE A 232 11.69 28.05 -7.83
CA PHE A 232 11.43 29.16 -8.72
C PHE A 232 10.53 30.24 -8.12
N GLY A 233 10.95 31.48 -8.32
CA GLY A 233 10.31 32.65 -7.77
C GLY A 233 9.32 33.36 -8.69
N GLU A 234 8.98 34.59 -8.30
CA GLU A 234 8.06 35.44 -9.06
C GLU A 234 8.60 35.77 -10.46
N ARG A 235 9.89 36.13 -10.60
CA ARG A 235 10.44 36.58 -11.88
C ARG A 235 10.45 35.49 -12.96
N PRO A 236 10.91 34.24 -12.70
CA PRO A 236 10.78 33.14 -13.66
C PRO A 236 9.33 32.87 -14.06
N THR A 237 8.42 32.86 -13.08
CA THR A 237 6.98 32.64 -13.28
C THR A 237 6.37 33.68 -14.22
N GLN A 238 6.55 34.97 -13.91
CA GLN A 238 6.05 36.05 -14.75
C GLN A 238 6.70 36.05 -16.14
N HIS A 239 8.00 35.74 -16.23
CA HIS A 239 8.69 35.70 -17.51
C HIS A 239 8.15 34.59 -18.42
N PHE A 240 7.95 33.40 -17.86
CA PHE A 240 7.38 32.26 -18.58
C PHE A 240 5.95 32.56 -19.05
N ASN A 241 5.10 33.11 -18.18
CA ASN A 241 3.73 33.46 -18.54
C ASN A 241 3.68 34.50 -19.66
N ARG A 242 4.47 35.57 -19.56
CA ARG A 242 4.52 36.61 -20.61
C ARG A 242 5.01 36.09 -21.96
N LEU A 243 6.02 35.23 -21.98
CA LEU A 243 6.55 34.68 -23.23
C LEU A 243 5.56 33.76 -23.93
N ASN A 244 4.75 33.02 -23.17
CA ASN A 244 3.84 32.01 -23.70
C ASN A 244 2.39 32.48 -23.79
N GLY A 245 2.09 33.74 -23.39
CA GLY A 245 0.74 34.29 -23.39
C GLY A 245 -0.19 33.59 -22.39
N LEU A 246 0.35 33.16 -21.25
CA LEU A 246 -0.39 32.43 -20.21
C LEU A 246 -0.85 33.38 -19.11
N ASP A 247 -2.02 33.09 -18.55
CA ASP A 247 -2.55 33.82 -17.40
C ASP A 247 -2.18 33.12 -16.08
N LEU A 248 -2.08 31.79 -16.08
CA LEU A 248 -1.91 30.98 -14.89
C LEU A 248 -1.05 29.74 -15.15
N ILE A 249 -0.29 29.34 -14.13
CA ILE A 249 0.34 28.02 -14.05
C ILE A 249 -0.37 27.24 -12.94
N ALA A 250 -1.01 26.13 -13.29
CA ALA A 250 -1.62 25.18 -12.37
C ALA A 250 -0.66 24.01 -12.13
N ARG A 251 -0.45 23.63 -10.87
CA ARG A 251 0.53 22.61 -10.48
C ARG A 251 0.16 21.83 -9.22
N ALA A 252 0.81 20.68 -8.98
CA ALA A 252 0.46 19.66 -7.97
C ALA A 252 1.53 19.48 -6.86
N HIS A 253 2.25 18.34 -6.70
CA HIS A 253 3.56 18.04 -6.02
C HIS A 253 3.85 18.53 -4.57
N GLN A 254 3.19 19.59 -4.12
CA GLN A 254 3.31 20.13 -2.78
C GLN A 254 1.93 20.07 -2.16
N LEU A 255 1.87 19.52 -0.96
CA LEU A 255 0.68 19.60 -0.14
C LEU A 255 0.44 21.08 0.17
N VAL A 256 -0.50 21.68 -0.55
CA VAL A 256 -0.91 23.06 -0.32
C VAL A 256 -1.74 23.07 0.96
N GLN A 257 -1.32 23.87 1.94
CA GLN A 257 -2.07 24.10 3.17
C GLN A 257 -3.17 25.15 2.95
N ASP A 258 -3.89 25.10 1.83
CA ASP A 258 -5.00 26.01 1.55
C ASP A 258 -6.25 25.53 2.28
N MET A 259 -6.22 25.73 3.60
CA MET A 259 -7.39 26.00 4.40
C MET A 259 -7.12 27.33 5.10
N GLU A 260 -7.33 28.44 4.40
CA GLU A 260 -7.51 29.73 5.07
C GLU A 260 -8.78 29.62 5.95
N GLY A 261 -8.57 29.42 7.25
CA GLY A 261 -9.61 29.40 8.28
C GLY A 261 -9.08 28.84 9.61
N ASP A 262 -9.63 29.33 10.73
CA ASP A 262 -9.32 28.98 12.14
C ASP A 262 -9.17 27.45 12.43
N SER A 263 -9.67 26.61 11.53
CA SER A 263 -9.63 25.14 11.60
C SER A 263 -8.22 24.53 11.47
N GLN A 264 -7.28 25.11 10.71
CA GLN A 264 -5.96 24.49 10.52
C GLN A 264 -4.96 24.80 11.63
N GLU A 265 -5.05 25.96 12.29
CA GLU A 265 -4.23 26.24 13.47
C GLU A 265 -4.54 25.23 14.60
N ALA A 266 -5.81 24.81 14.69
CA ALA A 266 -6.24 23.72 15.55
C ALA A 266 -5.68 22.35 15.11
N LEU A 267 -5.55 22.07 13.82
CA LEU A 267 -5.13 20.75 13.28
C LEU A 267 -3.63 20.61 13.00
N ARG A 268 -2.88 21.70 12.98
CA ARG A 268 -1.43 21.72 12.73
C ARG A 268 -0.63 20.77 13.65
N PRO A 269 -0.92 20.69 14.96
CA PRO A 269 -0.24 19.73 15.84
C PRO A 269 -0.43 18.27 15.39
N PHE A 270 -1.59 17.93 14.80
CA PHE A 270 -1.85 16.58 14.31
C PHE A 270 -1.05 16.27 13.05
N ILE A 271 -1.06 17.17 12.06
CA ILE A 271 -0.34 16.98 10.79
C ILE A 271 1.17 16.87 11.03
N GLU A 272 1.73 17.71 11.91
CA GLU A 272 3.14 17.66 12.30
C GLU A 272 3.46 16.34 13.01
N ALA A 273 2.61 15.90 13.93
CA ALA A 273 2.78 14.62 14.63
C ALA A 273 2.67 13.40 13.71
N GLU A 274 1.79 13.42 12.70
CA GLU A 274 1.71 12.34 11.70
C GLU A 274 2.98 12.26 10.85
N ARG A 275 3.49 13.41 10.40
CA ARG A 275 4.76 13.47 9.65
C ARG A 275 5.92 12.94 10.49
N GLU A 276 6.00 13.38 11.75
CA GLU A 276 7.03 12.94 12.68
C GLU A 276 6.89 11.44 13.03
N PHE A 277 5.67 10.94 13.19
CA PHE A 277 5.39 9.51 13.40
C PHE A 277 5.98 8.67 12.26
N VAL A 278 5.71 9.02 11.00
CA VAL A 278 6.18 8.26 9.84
C VAL A 278 7.72 8.29 9.77
N GLN A 279 8.32 9.47 10.01
CA GLN A 279 9.77 9.64 10.00
C GLN A 279 10.47 8.83 11.11
N ARG A 280 9.92 8.84 12.32
CA ARG A 280 10.47 8.09 13.45
C ARG A 280 10.26 6.59 13.29
N GLN A 281 9.12 6.17 12.77
CA GLN A 281 8.83 4.76 12.49
C GLN A 281 9.81 4.18 11.45
N SER A 282 10.11 4.92 10.38
CA SER A 282 11.08 4.48 9.37
C SER A 282 12.52 4.44 9.90
N ALA A 283 12.84 5.30 10.88
CA ALA A 283 14.10 5.27 11.62
C ALA A 283 14.18 4.18 12.70
N GLY A 284 13.11 3.40 12.93
CA GLY A 284 13.04 2.37 13.98
C GLY A 284 12.77 2.91 15.40
N ASP A 285 12.53 4.23 15.55
CA ASP A 285 12.14 4.87 16.81
C ASP A 285 10.62 4.76 17.05
N HIS A 286 10.17 3.55 17.35
CA HIS A 286 8.74 3.28 17.61
C HIS A 286 8.21 3.98 18.87
N ASP A 287 9.05 4.17 19.88
CA ASP A 287 8.69 4.83 21.13
C ASP A 287 8.42 6.32 20.90
N GLY A 288 9.33 7.01 20.21
CA GLY A 288 9.15 8.40 19.83
C GLY A 288 7.98 8.59 18.88
N ALA A 289 7.78 7.69 17.91
CA ALA A 289 6.65 7.76 16.98
C ALA A 289 5.30 7.77 17.73
N VAL A 290 5.10 6.82 18.67
CA VAL A 290 3.86 6.77 19.47
C VAL A 290 3.72 8.00 20.37
N GLN A 291 4.81 8.51 20.94
CA GLN A 291 4.78 9.73 21.77
C GLN A 291 4.30 10.96 21.00
N CYS A 292 4.67 11.11 19.73
CA CYS A 292 4.17 12.20 18.87
C CYS A 292 2.65 12.15 18.75
N LEU A 293 2.08 10.97 18.45
CA LEU A 293 0.63 10.80 18.32
C LEU A 293 -0.11 10.91 19.67
N GLU A 294 0.49 10.41 20.76
CA GLU A 294 -0.06 10.60 22.11
C GLU A 294 -0.09 12.08 22.52
N ALA A 295 0.90 12.87 22.10
CA ALA A 295 0.92 14.31 22.37
C ALA A 295 -0.27 15.01 21.73
N VAL A 296 -0.70 14.57 20.53
CA VAL A 296 -1.91 15.08 19.88
C VAL A 296 -3.17 14.73 20.67
N LEU A 297 -3.30 13.50 21.16
CA LEU A 297 -4.44 13.12 22.01
C LEU A 297 -4.48 13.87 23.34
N ARG A 298 -3.32 14.35 23.83
CA ARG A 298 -3.21 15.16 25.06
C ARG A 298 -3.40 16.64 24.80
N ALA A 299 -3.30 17.12 23.56
CA ALA A 299 -3.68 18.46 23.18
C ALA A 299 -5.18 18.69 23.47
N GLU A 300 -5.62 19.94 23.60
CA GLU A 300 -6.94 20.29 24.12
C GLU A 300 -8.06 19.40 23.55
N GLN A 301 -8.86 18.80 24.45
CA GLN A 301 -9.90 17.84 24.08
C GLN A 301 -10.92 18.43 23.09
N ALA A 302 -11.07 19.77 23.07
CA ALA A 302 -11.87 20.52 22.12
C ALA A 302 -11.30 20.45 20.69
N THR A 303 -9.98 20.49 20.52
CA THR A 303 -9.28 20.36 19.24
C THR A 303 -9.48 18.98 18.63
N VAL A 304 -9.36 17.93 19.46
CA VAL A 304 -9.58 16.53 19.04
C VAL A 304 -11.05 16.29 18.64
N GLN A 305 -11.99 16.93 19.33
CA GLN A 305 -13.43 16.85 18.98
C GLN A 305 -13.81 17.62 17.71
N GLN A 306 -13.00 18.59 17.29
CA GLN A 306 -13.19 19.35 16.06
C GLN A 306 -12.49 18.70 14.85
N MET A 307 -11.75 17.59 15.05
CA MET A 307 -11.09 16.89 13.96
C MET A 307 -12.10 16.22 13.02
N PRO A 308 -11.83 16.21 11.70
CA PRO A 308 -12.57 15.38 10.77
C PRO A 308 -12.51 13.89 11.16
N ASP A 309 -13.62 13.17 11.04
CA ASP A 309 -13.73 11.75 11.40
C ASP A 309 -12.68 10.87 10.70
N THR A 310 -12.27 11.23 9.48
CA THR A 310 -11.25 10.52 8.70
C THR A 310 -9.85 10.63 9.32
N MET A 311 -9.47 11.84 9.78
CA MET A 311 -8.19 12.08 10.46
C MET A 311 -8.18 11.42 11.84
N LEU A 312 -9.30 11.50 12.55
CA LEU A 312 -9.47 10.84 13.82
C LEU A 312 -9.36 9.31 13.67
N SER A 313 -9.99 8.72 12.65
CA SER A 313 -9.84 7.30 12.35
C SER A 313 -8.38 6.93 12.10
N THR A 314 -7.69 7.70 11.27
CA THR A 314 -6.28 7.47 10.94
C THR A 314 -5.37 7.56 12.17
N LEU A 315 -5.57 8.55 13.04
CA LEU A 315 -4.85 8.72 14.30
C LEU A 315 -5.01 7.49 15.20
N PHE A 316 -6.26 7.07 15.42
CA PHE A 316 -6.58 5.94 16.30
C PHE A 316 -6.05 4.61 15.74
N GLU A 317 -6.11 4.42 14.42
CA GLU A 317 -5.51 3.26 13.74
C GLU A 317 -4.00 3.20 13.95
N ARG A 318 -3.27 4.30 13.68
CA ARG A 318 -1.82 4.38 13.86
C ARG A 318 -1.40 4.16 15.31
N LEU A 319 -2.13 4.75 16.26
CA LEU A 319 -1.89 4.53 17.69
C LEU A 319 -2.11 3.08 18.09
N ALA A 320 -3.18 2.43 17.62
CA ALA A 320 -3.43 1.03 17.92
C ALA A 320 -2.34 0.11 17.35
N ILE A 321 -1.83 0.39 16.14
CA ILE A 321 -0.68 -0.31 15.54
C ILE A 321 0.59 -0.07 16.36
N GLY A 322 0.86 1.19 16.73
CA GLY A 322 2.02 1.59 17.51
C GLY A 322 2.05 0.93 18.89
N TYR A 323 0.93 0.94 19.62
CA TYR A 323 0.80 0.27 20.90
C TYR A 323 0.97 -1.25 20.80
N ASN A 324 0.43 -1.90 19.77
CA ASN A 324 0.66 -3.32 19.54
C ASN A 324 2.15 -3.64 19.30
N THR A 325 2.81 -2.79 18.52
CA THR A 325 4.24 -2.92 18.20
C THR A 325 5.12 -2.74 19.45
N LEU A 326 4.89 -1.68 20.22
CA LEU A 326 5.60 -1.42 21.47
C LEU A 326 5.30 -2.46 22.54
N GLY A 327 4.05 -2.93 22.63
CA GLY A 327 3.65 -4.01 23.51
C GLY A 327 4.47 -5.28 23.27
N MET A 328 4.64 -5.68 22.01
CA MET A 328 5.45 -6.84 21.63
C MET A 328 6.96 -6.60 21.82
N LYS A 329 7.46 -5.40 21.50
CA LYS A 329 8.85 -5.00 21.74
C LYS A 329 9.21 -5.12 23.22
N HIS A 330 8.44 -4.48 24.10
CA HIS A 330 8.66 -4.55 25.54
C HIS A 330 8.45 -5.96 26.10
N LEU A 331 7.56 -6.77 25.52
CA LEU A 331 7.43 -8.17 25.90
C LEU A 331 8.74 -8.94 25.62
N LYS A 332 9.35 -8.72 24.44
CA LYS A 332 10.64 -9.33 24.08
C LYS A 332 11.78 -8.86 24.99
N ASP A 333 11.74 -7.61 25.43
CA ASP A 333 12.72 -7.02 26.35
C ASP A 333 12.47 -7.38 27.83
N ASN A 334 11.50 -8.27 28.12
CA ASN A 334 11.06 -8.64 29.48
C ASN A 334 10.52 -7.46 30.33
N ASN A 335 10.08 -6.37 29.70
CA ASN A 335 9.44 -5.22 30.33
C ASN A 335 7.92 -5.41 30.43
N THR A 336 7.53 -6.33 31.30
CA THR A 336 6.19 -6.93 31.35
C THR A 336 5.08 -5.95 31.74
N GLU A 337 5.34 -5.07 32.70
CA GLU A 337 4.38 -4.05 33.15
C GLU A 337 4.09 -3.03 32.03
N VAL A 338 5.13 -2.59 31.33
CA VAL A 338 5.02 -1.62 30.22
C VAL A 338 4.29 -2.25 29.03
N SER A 339 4.64 -3.51 28.71
CA SER A 339 3.96 -4.29 27.67
C SER A 339 2.45 -4.40 27.92
N CYS A 340 2.04 -4.73 29.16
CA CYS A 340 0.64 -4.82 29.54
C CYS A 340 -0.12 -3.50 29.33
N LYS A 341 0.47 -2.38 29.77
CA LYS A 341 -0.10 -1.04 29.59
C LYS A 341 -0.34 -0.70 28.12
N PHE A 342 0.58 -1.04 27.23
CA PHE A 342 0.40 -0.81 25.80
C PHE A 342 -0.71 -1.68 25.20
N PHE A 343 -0.81 -2.95 25.59
CA PHE A 343 -1.92 -3.79 25.13
C PHE A 343 -3.28 -3.33 25.63
N GLU A 344 -3.39 -2.89 26.88
CA GLU A 344 -4.62 -2.31 27.44
C GLU A 344 -5.04 -1.04 26.68
N LYS A 345 -4.08 -0.18 26.35
CA LYS A 345 -4.33 1.00 25.50
C LYS A 345 -4.82 0.59 24.11
N ALA A 346 -4.19 -0.40 23.46
CA ALA A 346 -4.63 -0.89 22.16
C ALA A 346 -6.03 -1.55 22.21
N GLU A 347 -6.36 -2.25 23.29
CA GLU A 347 -7.68 -2.86 23.50
C GLU A 347 -8.76 -1.79 23.66
N ALA A 348 -8.47 -0.71 24.39
CA ALA A 348 -9.37 0.42 24.57
C ALA A 348 -9.61 1.18 23.27
N LEU A 349 -8.58 1.45 22.46
CA LEU A 349 -8.74 2.13 21.17
C LEU A 349 -9.56 1.29 20.19
N THR A 350 -9.42 -0.03 20.23
CA THR A 350 -10.13 -0.95 19.34
C THR A 350 -11.52 -1.36 19.86
N ASP A 351 -12.03 -0.73 20.92
CA ASP A 351 -13.33 -1.09 21.50
C ASP A 351 -14.51 -0.80 20.55
N PRO A 352 -15.50 -1.71 20.43
CA PRO A 352 -16.71 -1.47 19.64
C PRO A 352 -17.46 -0.19 20.03
N ALA A 353 -17.32 0.29 21.27
CA ALA A 353 -17.88 1.57 21.69
C ALA A 353 -17.10 2.79 21.17
N ASN A 354 -15.84 2.64 20.74
CA ASN A 354 -15.03 3.73 20.22
C ASN A 354 -15.38 4.05 18.76
N LEU A 355 -16.32 4.96 18.55
CA LEU A 355 -16.81 5.34 17.21
C LEU A 355 -15.82 6.17 16.39
N HIS A 356 -14.69 6.59 16.97
CA HIS A 356 -13.70 7.44 16.31
C HIS A 356 -12.79 6.72 15.32
N MET A 357 -12.83 5.39 15.28
CA MET A 357 -12.12 4.57 14.30
C MET A 357 -13.12 3.83 13.41
N ASN A 358 -12.83 3.76 12.10
CA ASN A 358 -13.59 2.96 11.15
C ASN A 358 -13.89 1.57 11.72
N ALA A 359 -15.15 1.14 11.62
CA ALA A 359 -15.61 -0.15 12.13
C ALA A 359 -14.78 -1.33 11.58
N GLU A 360 -14.34 -1.25 10.32
CA GLU A 360 -13.52 -2.28 9.69
C GLU A 360 -12.09 -2.32 10.26
N SER A 361 -11.38 -1.20 10.24
CA SER A 361 -10.02 -1.09 10.80
C SER A 361 -10.01 -1.49 12.27
N ARG A 362 -11.02 -1.05 13.02
CA ARG A 362 -11.24 -1.41 14.42
C ARG A 362 -11.38 -2.91 14.62
N LEU A 363 -12.19 -3.57 13.79
CA LEU A 363 -12.39 -5.02 13.87
C LEU A 363 -11.07 -5.76 13.61
N VAL A 364 -10.34 -5.40 12.55
CA VAL A 364 -9.07 -6.03 12.17
C VAL A 364 -8.00 -5.81 13.25
N LEU A 365 -7.81 -4.58 13.71
CA LEU A 365 -6.83 -4.26 14.74
C LEU A 365 -7.18 -4.88 16.10
N ARG A 366 -8.47 -5.02 16.44
CA ARG A 366 -8.89 -5.73 17.65
C ARG A 366 -8.47 -7.20 17.63
N ALA A 367 -8.54 -7.87 16.48
CA ALA A 367 -8.06 -9.24 16.33
C ALA A 367 -6.54 -9.34 16.58
N VAL A 368 -5.77 -8.40 16.03
CA VAL A 368 -4.31 -8.30 16.26
C VAL A 368 -4.01 -8.06 17.74
N THR A 369 -4.69 -7.12 18.39
CA THR A 369 -4.53 -6.85 19.82
C THR A 369 -4.83 -8.08 20.66
N TYR A 370 -5.93 -8.78 20.41
CA TYR A 370 -6.26 -10.01 21.12
C TYR A 370 -5.27 -11.14 20.87
N ASN A 371 -4.71 -11.25 19.66
CA ASN A 371 -3.65 -12.20 19.38
C ASN A 371 -2.41 -11.91 20.25
N ASN A 372 -1.95 -10.66 20.25
CA ASN A 372 -0.79 -10.22 21.04
C ASN A 372 -1.01 -10.38 22.54
N MET A 373 -2.19 -10.05 23.06
CA MET A 373 -2.56 -10.31 24.46
C MET A 373 -2.57 -11.80 24.78
N GLY A 374 -3.00 -12.63 23.83
CA GLY A 374 -2.89 -14.09 23.93
C GLY A 374 -1.44 -14.56 24.12
N CYS A 375 -0.52 -14.04 23.30
CA CYS A 375 0.91 -14.29 23.41
C CYS A 375 1.48 -13.78 24.76
N PHE A 376 1.11 -12.57 25.16
CA PHE A 376 1.46 -11.98 26.45
C PHE A 376 1.07 -12.93 27.59
N TYR A 377 -0.22 -13.24 27.76
CA TYR A 377 -0.69 -14.09 28.86
C TYR A 377 -0.12 -15.51 28.82
N LYS A 378 0.17 -16.05 27.64
CA LYS A 378 0.86 -17.33 27.49
C LYS A 378 2.26 -17.29 28.09
N SER A 379 3.03 -16.23 27.85
CA SER A 379 4.39 -16.07 28.40
C SER A 379 4.41 -16.03 29.94
N PHE A 380 3.33 -15.59 30.58
CA PHE A 380 3.16 -15.59 32.05
C PHE A 380 2.53 -16.88 32.60
N GLY A 381 2.32 -17.91 31.77
CA GLY A 381 1.68 -19.15 32.19
C GLY A 381 0.19 -19.02 32.52
N LYS A 382 -0.46 -17.89 32.19
CA LYS A 382 -1.91 -17.69 32.37
C LYS A 382 -2.66 -18.30 31.18
N LEU A 383 -2.56 -19.61 31.02
CA LEU A 383 -2.97 -20.33 29.81
C LEU A 383 -4.48 -20.20 29.50
N HIS A 384 -5.34 -20.21 30.53
CA HIS A 384 -6.77 -20.03 30.33
C HIS A 384 -7.14 -18.63 29.85
N THR A 385 -6.50 -17.59 30.38
CA THR A 385 -6.69 -16.20 29.93
C THR A 385 -6.18 -16.02 28.51
N ALA A 386 -4.99 -16.57 28.20
CA ALA A 386 -4.44 -16.58 26.85
C ALA A 386 -5.41 -17.24 25.85
N LEU A 387 -6.03 -18.36 26.23
CA LEU A 387 -6.98 -19.07 25.38
C LEU A 387 -8.25 -18.25 25.12
N GLN A 388 -8.73 -17.51 26.12
CA GLN A 388 -9.89 -16.63 25.96
C GLN A 388 -9.59 -15.53 24.93
N TYR A 389 -8.43 -14.87 25.03
CA TYR A 389 -8.02 -13.82 24.10
C TYR A 389 -7.81 -14.36 22.68
N LEU A 390 -7.08 -15.47 22.51
CA LEU A 390 -6.90 -16.08 21.19
C LEU A 390 -8.22 -16.54 20.56
N LYS A 391 -9.17 -17.06 21.35
CA LYS A 391 -10.52 -17.39 20.86
C LYS A 391 -11.37 -16.16 20.51
N LYS A 392 -11.11 -15.01 21.13
CA LYS A 392 -11.75 -13.74 20.72
C LYS A 392 -11.17 -13.29 19.37
N ALA A 393 -9.84 -13.35 19.20
CA ALA A 393 -9.17 -13.05 17.93
C ALA A 393 -9.69 -13.94 16.79
N GLN A 394 -9.70 -15.26 17.01
CA GLN A 394 -10.18 -16.23 16.02
C GLN A 394 -11.63 -15.95 15.58
N ARG A 395 -12.54 -15.65 16.52
CA ARG A 395 -13.94 -15.35 16.19
C ARG A 395 -14.06 -14.13 15.28
N ILE A 396 -13.25 -13.10 15.53
CA ILE A 396 -13.22 -11.90 14.70
C ILE A 396 -12.69 -12.24 13.29
N GLU A 397 -11.60 -13.01 13.20
CA GLU A 397 -11.01 -13.43 11.92
C GLU A 397 -11.94 -14.32 11.09
N GLU A 398 -12.74 -15.16 11.73
CA GLU A 398 -13.76 -15.99 11.06
C GLU A 398 -14.92 -15.14 10.54
N GLN A 399 -15.32 -14.11 11.29
CA GLN A 399 -16.38 -13.18 10.90
C GLN A 399 -15.96 -12.18 9.82
N SER A 400 -14.66 -11.87 9.73
CA SER A 400 -14.12 -10.85 8.83
C SER A 400 -14.01 -11.28 7.35
N ARG A 401 -14.37 -12.53 7.00
CA ARG A 401 -14.40 -13.07 5.61
C ARG A 401 -13.10 -12.87 4.80
N GLY A 402 -11.94 -12.98 5.45
CA GLY A 402 -10.63 -12.90 4.79
C GLY A 402 -9.99 -11.51 4.79
N ARG A 403 -10.55 -10.56 5.54
CA ARG A 403 -10.00 -9.20 5.68
C ARG A 403 -8.87 -9.07 6.70
N CYS A 404 -8.70 -10.05 7.59
CA CYS A 404 -7.61 -10.06 8.55
C CYS A 404 -6.30 -10.52 7.89
N GLN A 405 -5.20 -9.83 8.16
CA GLN A 405 -3.92 -10.02 7.48
C GLN A 405 -3.22 -11.35 7.81
N ASN A 406 -3.39 -11.90 9.02
CA ASN A 406 -2.69 -13.14 9.43
C ASN A 406 -3.53 -14.09 10.30
N PRO A 407 -4.61 -14.69 9.75
CA PRO A 407 -5.41 -15.68 10.48
C PRO A 407 -4.65 -16.98 10.75
N ALA A 408 -3.64 -17.32 9.95
CA ALA A 408 -2.80 -18.49 10.18
C ALA A 408 -1.98 -18.36 11.48
N GLY A 409 -1.43 -17.17 11.75
CA GLY A 409 -0.70 -16.87 13.00
C GLY A 409 -1.53 -17.12 14.26
N THR A 410 -2.81 -16.74 14.26
CA THR A 410 -3.73 -17.01 15.39
C THR A 410 -3.93 -18.51 15.61
N HIS A 411 -4.06 -19.30 14.53
CA HIS A 411 -4.14 -20.75 14.64
C HIS A 411 -2.83 -21.38 15.16
N LEU A 412 -1.66 -20.89 14.75
CA LEU A 412 -0.37 -21.38 15.27
C LEU A 412 -0.20 -21.05 16.75
N ASN A 413 -0.61 -19.86 17.19
CA ASN A 413 -0.58 -19.47 18.61
C ASN A 413 -1.55 -20.33 19.44
N LEU A 414 -2.74 -20.64 18.92
CA LEU A 414 -3.69 -21.57 19.54
C LEU A 414 -3.12 -22.99 19.62
N CYS A 415 -2.46 -23.48 18.57
CA CYS A 415 -1.79 -24.78 18.56
C CYS A 415 -0.77 -24.87 19.71
N ALA A 416 0.17 -23.92 19.75
CA ALA A 416 1.22 -23.91 20.77
C ALA A 416 0.66 -23.77 22.19
N LEU A 417 -0.42 -22.99 22.38
CA LEU A 417 -1.08 -22.85 23.68
C LEU A 417 -1.79 -24.14 24.11
N LEU A 418 -2.56 -24.77 23.20
CA LEU A 418 -3.30 -26.00 23.47
C LEU A 418 -2.35 -27.17 23.76
N SER A 419 -1.21 -27.23 23.06
CA SER A 419 -0.13 -28.17 23.32
C SER A 419 0.41 -28.03 24.75
N GLN A 420 0.71 -26.79 25.19
CA GLN A 420 1.12 -26.51 26.57
C GLN A 420 0.06 -26.88 27.61
N MET A 421 -1.23 -26.89 27.22
CA MET A 421 -2.34 -27.34 28.06
C MET A 421 -2.58 -28.88 28.01
N GLY A 422 -1.76 -29.64 27.26
CA GLY A 422 -1.91 -31.09 27.07
C GLY A 422 -3.03 -31.51 26.11
N LYS A 423 -3.60 -30.57 25.35
CA LYS A 423 -4.72 -30.79 24.43
C LYS A 423 -4.23 -31.05 23.00
N HIS A 424 -3.40 -32.06 22.84
CA HIS A 424 -2.66 -32.32 21.59
C HIS A 424 -3.55 -32.54 20.36
N GLN A 425 -4.71 -33.18 20.52
CA GLN A 425 -5.64 -33.38 19.41
C GLN A 425 -6.27 -32.07 18.92
N GLU A 426 -6.62 -31.16 19.84
CA GLU A 426 -7.14 -29.83 19.50
C GLU A 426 -6.00 -28.97 18.88
N ALA A 427 -4.78 -29.06 19.43
CA ALA A 427 -3.61 -28.36 18.93
C ALA A 427 -3.29 -28.74 17.47
N LEU A 428 -3.33 -30.04 17.15
CA LEU A 428 -3.12 -30.56 15.80
C LEU A 428 -4.17 -30.03 14.80
N GLN A 429 -5.44 -29.94 15.20
CA GLN A 429 -6.49 -29.36 14.34
C GLN A 429 -6.21 -27.89 14.01
N HIS A 430 -5.68 -27.12 14.96
CA HIS A 430 -5.31 -25.73 14.72
C HIS A 430 -4.09 -25.61 13.81
N ALA A 431 -3.08 -26.49 13.94
CA ALA A 431 -1.94 -26.52 13.04
C ALA A 431 -2.33 -26.87 11.59
N ASP A 432 -3.22 -27.87 11.40
CA ASP A 432 -3.77 -28.24 10.08
C ASP A 432 -4.56 -27.07 9.44
N LYS A 433 -5.38 -26.36 10.24
CA LYS A 433 -6.10 -25.17 9.76
C LYS A 433 -5.14 -24.04 9.36
N ALA A 434 -4.06 -23.81 10.11
CA ALA A 434 -3.05 -22.83 9.77
C ALA A 434 -2.37 -23.18 8.44
N LEU A 435 -1.94 -24.43 8.29
CA LEU A 435 -1.28 -24.93 7.08
C LEU A 435 -2.18 -24.77 5.84
N LYS A 436 -3.45 -25.20 5.92
CA LYS A 436 -4.41 -25.03 4.82
C LYS A 436 -4.61 -23.58 4.40
N LYS A 437 -4.59 -22.65 5.37
CA LYS A 437 -4.69 -21.20 5.08
C LYS A 437 -3.44 -20.68 4.39
N LEU A 438 -2.26 -21.10 4.84
CA LEU A 438 -0.98 -20.68 4.25
C LEU A 438 -0.79 -21.26 2.84
N GLU A 439 -1.10 -22.54 2.63
CA GLU A 439 -1.04 -23.19 1.33
C GLU A 439 -2.07 -22.63 0.34
N ALA A 440 -3.28 -22.29 0.80
CA ALA A 440 -4.27 -21.61 -0.02
C ALA A 440 -3.79 -20.23 -0.47
N ALA A 441 -3.11 -19.49 0.42
CA ALA A 441 -2.48 -18.21 0.07
C ALA A 441 -1.33 -18.41 -0.94
N GLN A 442 -0.48 -19.43 -0.76
CA GLN A 442 0.64 -19.72 -1.67
C GLN A 442 0.17 -20.16 -3.06
N LYS A 443 -0.91 -20.96 -3.16
CA LYS A 443 -1.52 -21.37 -4.43
C LYS A 443 -2.17 -20.21 -5.20
N GLN A 444 -2.61 -19.17 -4.50
CA GLN A 444 -3.05 -17.93 -5.13
C GLN A 444 -1.88 -17.09 -5.67
N SER A 445 -0.65 -17.34 -5.18
CA SER A 445 0.57 -16.63 -5.57
C SER A 445 1.43 -17.35 -6.63
N GLN A 446 1.18 -18.63 -6.94
CA GLN A 446 1.92 -19.37 -7.98
C GLN A 446 1.30 -19.16 -9.38
N PRO A 447 2.10 -18.84 -10.42
CA PRO A 447 1.59 -18.74 -11.80
C PRO A 447 1.23 -20.13 -12.37
N PRO A 448 0.30 -20.21 -13.34
CA PRO A 448 -0.08 -21.48 -13.97
C PRO A 448 1.12 -22.15 -14.66
N GLU A 449 1.20 -23.48 -14.52
CA GLU A 449 2.32 -24.34 -14.94
C GLU A 449 2.76 -24.10 -16.40
N GLY A 450 4.03 -23.74 -16.61
CA GLY A 450 4.63 -23.64 -17.94
C GLY A 450 5.83 -22.70 -18.12
N GLY A 451 6.20 -21.90 -17.11
CA GLY A 451 7.35 -20.99 -17.19
C GLY A 451 8.48 -21.38 -16.24
N SER A 452 9.60 -21.88 -16.77
CA SER A 452 10.82 -22.13 -16.01
C SER A 452 11.55 -20.81 -15.72
N LEU A 453 11.32 -20.22 -14.55
CA LEU A 453 12.22 -19.23 -13.94
C LEU A 453 12.46 -19.60 -12.47
N PRO A 454 13.69 -19.44 -11.96
CA PRO A 454 14.02 -19.78 -10.58
C PRO A 454 13.27 -18.87 -9.59
N PRO A 455 12.97 -19.36 -8.38
CA PRO A 455 12.29 -18.56 -7.36
C PRO A 455 13.17 -17.35 -6.97
N VAL A 456 12.54 -16.17 -6.92
CA VAL A 456 13.14 -14.94 -6.42
C VAL A 456 13.14 -15.01 -4.89
N ALA A 457 14.33 -14.97 -4.28
CA ALA A 457 14.49 -14.90 -2.83
C ALA A 457 13.85 -13.60 -2.29
N GLY A 458 12.73 -13.73 -1.58
CA GLY A 458 11.99 -12.58 -1.03
C GLY A 458 10.62 -12.85 -0.39
N SER A 459 10.10 -14.08 -0.38
CA SER A 459 8.79 -14.49 0.22
C SER A 459 8.85 -14.85 1.72
N THR A 460 9.77 -14.24 2.47
CA THR A 460 10.30 -14.76 3.75
C THR A 460 9.32 -14.94 4.91
N ASN A 461 8.07 -14.44 4.84
CA ASN A 461 7.10 -14.54 5.94
C ASN A 461 6.06 -15.67 5.80
N SER A 462 5.73 -16.15 4.59
CA SER A 462 4.69 -17.17 4.43
C SER A 462 5.26 -18.58 4.54
N GLU A 463 6.39 -18.81 3.89
CA GLU A 463 7.09 -20.10 3.86
C GLU A 463 7.72 -20.42 5.24
N SER A 464 8.23 -19.41 5.96
CA SER A 464 8.68 -19.57 7.34
C SER A 464 7.54 -19.97 8.30
N LEU A 465 6.32 -19.47 8.10
CA LEU A 465 5.14 -19.88 8.85
C LEU A 465 4.66 -21.30 8.47
N ILE A 466 4.84 -21.73 7.23
CA ILE A 466 4.58 -23.10 6.79
C ILE A 466 5.53 -24.07 7.50
N CYS A 467 6.82 -23.72 7.58
CA CYS A 467 7.81 -24.47 8.36
C CYS A 467 7.38 -24.62 9.82
N VAL A 468 6.97 -23.53 10.47
CA VAL A 468 6.47 -23.55 11.86
C VAL A 468 5.22 -24.42 12.00
N ALA A 469 4.31 -24.39 11.02
CA ALA A 469 3.12 -25.23 11.02
C ALA A 469 3.49 -26.73 10.98
N TYR A 470 4.35 -27.13 10.05
CA TYR A 470 4.83 -28.53 9.95
C TYR A 470 5.59 -28.97 11.20
N PHE A 471 6.44 -28.11 11.75
CA PHE A 471 7.17 -28.41 12.98
C PHE A 471 6.22 -28.65 14.17
N ASN A 472 5.23 -27.77 14.34
CA ASN A 472 4.22 -27.93 15.39
C ASN A 472 3.39 -29.21 15.19
N MET A 473 3.01 -29.56 13.96
CA MET A 473 2.32 -30.82 13.68
C MET A 473 3.17 -32.03 14.04
N GLY A 474 4.47 -32.01 13.73
CA GLY A 474 5.41 -33.07 14.12
C GLY A 474 5.45 -33.28 15.64
N ALA A 475 5.54 -32.18 16.40
CA ALA A 475 5.53 -32.22 17.86
C ALA A 475 4.22 -32.79 18.43
N GLU A 476 3.07 -32.38 17.87
CA GLU A 476 1.78 -32.93 18.31
C GLU A 476 1.64 -34.42 17.99
N TYR A 477 2.14 -34.89 16.83
CA TYR A 477 2.12 -36.32 16.50
C TYR A 477 3.05 -37.13 17.42
N GLU A 478 4.19 -36.59 17.86
CA GLU A 478 5.03 -37.24 18.87
C GLU A 478 4.30 -37.38 20.20
N HIS A 479 3.64 -36.31 20.68
CA HIS A 479 2.79 -36.36 21.87
C HIS A 479 1.63 -37.37 21.75
N LEU A 480 1.07 -37.52 20.55
CA LEU A 480 0.02 -38.50 20.23
C LEU A 480 0.56 -39.92 19.99
N LYS A 481 1.87 -40.16 20.16
CA LYS A 481 2.54 -41.45 19.97
C LYS A 481 2.39 -42.01 18.55
N LYS A 482 2.47 -41.14 17.55
CA LYS A 482 2.38 -41.43 16.11
C LYS A 482 3.71 -41.09 15.42
N PRO A 483 4.74 -41.94 15.57
CA PRO A 483 6.10 -41.60 15.17
C PRO A 483 6.29 -41.51 13.64
N ALA A 484 5.53 -42.29 12.86
CA ALA A 484 5.61 -42.26 11.40
C ALA A 484 5.09 -40.93 10.84
N GLU A 485 3.94 -40.48 11.35
CA GLU A 485 3.37 -39.18 11.01
C GLU A 485 4.25 -38.03 11.53
N ALA A 486 4.76 -38.13 12.76
CA ALA A 486 5.67 -37.13 13.31
C ALA A 486 6.93 -36.95 12.42
N LEU A 487 7.56 -38.06 12.03
CA LEU A 487 8.73 -38.04 11.16
C LEU A 487 8.45 -37.39 9.81
N TRP A 488 7.31 -37.69 9.20
CA TRP A 488 6.92 -37.08 7.92
C TRP A 488 6.78 -35.56 8.03
N HIS A 489 6.14 -35.06 9.09
CA HIS A 489 5.94 -33.62 9.29
C HIS A 489 7.26 -32.91 9.63
N TYR A 490 8.11 -33.51 10.45
CA TYR A 490 9.45 -32.96 10.73
C TYR A 490 10.34 -32.91 9.50
N GLN A 491 10.28 -33.92 8.62
CA GLN A 491 11.00 -33.90 7.34
C GLN A 491 10.50 -32.77 6.44
N ARG A 492 9.18 -32.56 6.35
CA ARG A 492 8.61 -31.42 5.60
C ARG A 492 9.04 -30.07 6.18
N ALA A 493 9.05 -29.93 7.50
CA ALA A 493 9.55 -28.73 8.16
C ALA A 493 11.04 -28.50 7.85
N HIS A 494 11.85 -29.56 7.89
CA HIS A 494 13.27 -29.52 7.61
C HIS A 494 13.57 -29.08 6.17
N ASP A 495 12.91 -29.71 5.19
CA ASP A 495 13.11 -29.41 3.77
C ASP A 495 12.74 -27.95 3.47
N SER A 496 11.63 -27.45 4.05
CA SER A 496 11.22 -26.06 3.94
C SER A 496 12.22 -25.10 4.60
N CYS A 497 12.72 -25.45 5.80
CA CYS A 497 13.65 -24.63 6.56
C CYS A 497 15.01 -24.51 5.89
N LEU A 498 15.53 -25.60 5.32
CA LEU A 498 16.80 -25.61 4.60
C LEU A 498 16.75 -24.78 3.31
N GLN A 499 15.63 -24.85 2.58
CA GLN A 499 15.45 -24.09 1.36
C GLN A 499 15.47 -22.56 1.60
N GLU A 500 14.99 -22.10 2.77
CA GLU A 500 14.86 -20.68 3.09
C GLU A 500 15.98 -20.10 3.95
N LEU A 501 16.33 -20.78 5.04
CA LEU A 501 17.19 -20.24 6.10
C LEU A 501 18.61 -20.83 6.05
N GLY A 502 18.83 -21.87 5.25
CA GLY A 502 20.11 -22.56 5.12
C GLY A 502 20.44 -23.49 6.30
N GLU A 503 21.50 -24.28 6.14
CA GLU A 503 21.93 -25.31 7.09
C GLU A 503 22.43 -24.73 8.44
N GLU A 504 23.00 -23.52 8.43
CA GLU A 504 23.59 -22.91 9.62
C GLU A 504 22.57 -22.24 10.55
N HIS A 505 21.30 -22.10 10.15
CA HIS A 505 20.30 -21.44 10.97
C HIS A 505 19.91 -22.30 12.20
N PRO A 506 19.79 -21.72 13.42
CA PRO A 506 19.50 -22.49 14.65
C PRO A 506 18.23 -23.35 14.57
N LEU A 507 17.20 -22.87 13.85
CA LEU A 507 15.97 -23.62 13.63
C LEU A 507 16.21 -24.86 12.75
N SER A 508 17.02 -24.75 11.69
CA SER A 508 17.39 -25.87 10.81
C SER A 508 18.12 -26.96 11.58
N GLN A 509 19.04 -26.58 12.47
CA GLN A 509 19.78 -27.50 13.34
C GLN A 509 18.85 -28.19 14.35
N GLN A 510 17.92 -27.44 14.95
CA GLN A 510 16.95 -28.00 15.89
C GLN A 510 16.03 -29.03 15.23
N ILE A 511 15.51 -28.72 14.04
CA ILE A 511 14.64 -29.65 13.30
C ILE A 511 15.44 -30.89 12.87
N SER A 512 16.68 -30.72 12.42
CA SER A 512 17.57 -31.83 12.04
C SER A 512 17.77 -32.82 13.20
N ALA A 513 18.06 -32.31 14.39
CA ALA A 513 18.25 -33.13 15.59
C ALA A 513 16.97 -33.92 15.95
N CYS A 514 15.78 -33.32 15.82
CA CYS A 514 14.51 -34.02 16.04
C CYS A 514 14.30 -35.15 15.03
N VAL A 515 14.62 -34.93 13.75
CA VAL A 515 14.51 -35.94 12.69
C VAL A 515 15.46 -37.12 12.93
N GLU A 516 16.71 -36.87 13.33
CA GLU A 516 17.69 -37.92 13.62
C GLU A 516 17.26 -38.77 14.83
N GLN A 517 16.86 -38.13 15.94
CA GLN A 517 16.39 -38.83 17.13
C GLN A 517 15.19 -39.74 16.85
N LEU A 518 14.26 -39.32 15.98
CA LEU A 518 13.09 -40.13 15.62
C LEU A 518 13.43 -41.28 14.67
N LYS A 519 14.42 -41.12 13.79
CA LYS A 519 14.92 -42.21 12.92
C LYS A 519 15.63 -43.28 13.74
N GLU A 520 16.44 -42.88 14.72
CA GLU A 520 17.10 -43.81 15.65
C GLU A 520 16.07 -44.60 16.47
N ARG A 521 15.04 -43.94 17.01
CA ARG A 521 13.95 -44.61 17.76
C ARG A 521 13.07 -45.52 16.92
N SER A 522 13.06 -45.35 15.59
CA SER A 522 12.27 -46.17 14.65
C SER A 522 13.05 -47.38 14.12
N THR A 523 14.37 -47.44 14.37
CA THR A 523 15.27 -48.52 13.95
C THR A 523 15.63 -49.49 15.08
N THR A 524 15.38 -49.12 16.34
CA THR A 524 15.31 -49.98 17.54
C THR A 524 13.90 -50.46 17.80
#